data_AF-A0A099Y637-F1
#
_entry.id   AF-A0A099Y637-F1
#
_cell.length_a   1.000
_cell.length_b   1.000
_cell.length_c   1.000
_cell.angle_alpha   90.00
_cell.angle_beta   90.00
_cell.angle_gamma   90.00
#
_symmetry.space_group_name_H-M   'P 1'
#
loop_
_entity.id
_entity.type
_entity.pdbx_description
1 polymer ?
#
loop_
_entity_poly.entity_id
_entity_poly.type
_entity_poly.pdbx_seq_one_letter_code
_entity_poly.pdbx_strand_id
1 'polypeptide(L)'
;MSIFWKTKVGSGFPYGKVHLSVLELNKKTYEIYIDKILKDKPAFLRGYPSALESLALFIKKTKKSNKFNFIKGILLTSENITEDQIKNISNIFNTNVYPQYGMTEACAFGFTKANSLKYYCSPFYGITEVLDDNNEHVKLGEVGKVVLSSFGNYYQPFIRYSTGDLAEYGGFDNGFVILNKIVGRTQDYIVDKNGTRIMLVGLVFGAHLKSFKAILTWQIKQDIPGVISIIIDKDDSVWKEEFELEILSTLSCNKKVSVEIIYSNVFLFTKSGKRLFLIQNIKKSDENNL
;
A
#
# COMPACT_ATOMS: atom_id res chain seq x y z
N MET A 1 -9.50 17.50 23.89
CA MET A 1 -9.28 18.09 22.54
C MET A 1 -8.35 17.13 21.80
N SER A 2 -8.85 16.37 20.82
CA SER A 2 -7.98 15.48 20.03
C SER A 2 -7.06 16.35 19.17
N ILE A 3 -5.75 16.21 19.37
CA ILE A 3 -4.76 16.93 18.56
C ILE A 3 -4.65 16.19 17.23
N PHE A 4 -5.22 16.78 16.17
CA PHE A 4 -5.21 16.18 14.83
C PHE A 4 -3.88 16.35 14.09
N TRP A 5 -3.06 17.34 14.49
CA TRP A 5 -1.75 17.55 13.91
C TRP A 5 -0.72 18.04 14.93
N LYS A 6 0.55 17.77 14.65
CA LYS A 6 1.68 18.24 15.47
C LYS A 6 2.74 18.89 14.59
N THR A 7 3.07 20.14 14.89
CA THR A 7 4.22 20.84 14.28
C THR A 7 5.46 20.57 15.11
N LYS A 8 6.57 20.21 14.46
CA LYS A 8 7.91 20.17 15.06
C LYS A 8 8.81 21.12 14.27
N VAL A 9 9.40 22.10 14.96
CA VAL A 9 10.41 23.01 14.43
C VAL A 9 11.76 22.64 15.10
N GLY A 10 12.87 22.67 14.35
CA GLY A 10 14.21 22.62 14.95
C GLY A 10 14.72 21.27 15.48
N SER A 11 14.14 20.12 15.12
CA SER A 11 14.70 18.80 15.47
C SER A 11 14.93 17.93 14.23
N GLY A 12 16.16 17.95 13.71
CA GLY A 12 16.65 17.04 12.67
C GLY A 12 16.13 17.27 11.24
N PHE A 13 15.31 18.31 11.01
CA PHE A 13 14.88 18.74 9.67
C PHE A 13 15.05 20.26 9.56
N PRO A 14 15.81 20.75 8.55
CA PRO A 14 16.16 22.18 8.46
C PRO A 14 14.96 23.13 8.34
N TYR A 15 13.78 22.64 7.92
CA TYR A 15 12.58 23.46 7.67
C TYR A 15 11.35 23.07 8.52
N GLY A 16 11.52 22.18 9.51
CA GLY A 16 10.41 21.69 10.34
C GLY A 16 9.49 20.69 9.63
N LYS A 17 8.50 20.16 10.36
CA LYS A 17 7.51 19.20 9.84
C LYS A 17 6.17 19.33 10.55
N VAL A 18 5.09 19.07 9.81
CA VAL A 18 3.73 18.95 10.34
C VAL A 18 3.28 17.52 10.12
N HIS A 19 2.85 16.86 11.20
CA HIS A 19 2.24 15.53 11.16
C HIS A 19 0.73 15.70 11.16
N LEU A 20 0.03 15.12 10.20
CA LEU A 20 -1.43 15.06 10.19
C LEU A 20 -1.84 13.62 10.54
N SER A 21 -2.77 13.45 11.48
CA SER A 21 -3.20 12.11 11.92
C SER A 21 -4.02 11.42 10.84
N VAL A 22 -3.57 10.24 10.41
CA VAL A 22 -4.34 9.39 9.48
C VAL A 22 -5.46 8.61 10.17
N LEU A 23 -5.39 8.47 11.51
CA LEU A 23 -6.42 7.76 12.30
C LEU A 23 -7.74 8.53 12.40
N GLU A 24 -7.69 9.84 12.16
CA GLU A 24 -8.83 10.74 12.31
C GLU A 24 -9.43 11.13 10.96
N LEU A 25 -9.08 10.45 9.85
CA LEU A 25 -9.51 10.83 8.51
C LEU A 25 -11.01 10.64 8.32
N ASN A 26 -11.70 11.73 8.03
CA ASN A 26 -13.11 11.81 7.69
C ASN A 26 -13.37 13.14 6.97
N LYS A 27 -14.61 13.36 6.53
CA LYS A 27 -15.00 14.59 5.81
C LYS A 27 -14.57 15.88 6.52
N LYS A 28 -14.76 15.98 7.83
CA LYS A 28 -14.44 17.18 8.62
C LYS A 28 -12.93 17.37 8.74
N THR A 29 -12.17 16.31 9.00
CA THR A 29 -10.72 16.42 9.13
C THR A 29 -10.02 16.63 7.79
N TYR A 30 -10.57 16.13 6.67
CA TYR A 30 -10.06 16.46 5.34
C TYR A 30 -10.08 17.97 5.07
N GLU A 31 -11.18 18.66 5.40
CA GLU A 31 -11.27 20.11 5.22
C GLU A 31 -10.22 20.84 6.05
N ILE A 32 -10.07 20.46 7.32
CA ILE A 32 -9.06 21.03 8.24
C ILE A 32 -7.64 20.79 7.71
N TYR A 33 -7.35 19.58 7.20
CA TYR A 33 -6.04 19.22 6.66
C TYR A 33 -5.73 19.98 5.39
N ILE A 34 -6.71 20.15 4.49
CA ILE A 34 -6.59 20.97 3.30
C ILE A 34 -6.24 22.41 3.68
N ASP A 35 -6.99 23.01 4.60
CA ASP A 35 -6.75 24.40 5.03
C ASP A 35 -5.36 24.56 5.66
N LYS A 36 -4.93 23.56 6.45
CA LYS A 36 -3.58 23.53 7.04
C LYS A 36 -2.49 23.45 5.97
N ILE A 37 -2.64 22.57 4.97
CA ILE A 37 -1.68 22.41 3.86
C ILE A 37 -1.63 23.69 3.02
N LEU A 38 -2.78 24.31 2.71
CA LEU A 38 -2.84 25.57 1.95
C LEU A 38 -2.23 26.75 2.70
N LYS A 39 -2.34 26.77 4.03
CA LYS A 39 -1.72 27.78 4.89
C LYS A 39 -0.20 27.61 4.98
N ASP A 40 0.26 26.40 5.28
CA ASP A 40 1.68 26.14 5.54
C ASP A 40 2.52 26.00 4.27
N LYS A 41 1.88 25.65 3.14
CA LYS A 41 2.49 25.44 1.82
C LYS A 41 3.74 24.54 1.85
N PRO A 42 3.65 23.31 2.37
CA PRO A 42 4.79 22.40 2.43
C PRO A 42 5.29 22.04 1.02
N ALA A 43 6.62 21.99 0.84
CA ALA A 43 7.22 21.58 -0.43
C ALA A 43 7.02 20.09 -0.72
N PHE A 44 6.85 19.25 0.30
CA PHE A 44 6.67 17.80 0.15
C PHE A 44 5.54 17.30 1.03
N LEU A 45 4.77 16.33 0.52
CA LEU A 45 3.91 15.49 1.33
C LEU A 45 4.54 14.12 1.50
N ARG A 46 4.41 13.53 2.69
CA ARG A 46 4.84 12.15 2.95
C ARG A 46 3.75 11.42 3.73
N GLY A 47 3.39 10.21 3.31
CA GLY A 47 2.36 9.44 4.00
C GLY A 47 2.07 8.09 3.36
N TYR A 48 1.00 7.46 3.83
CA TYR A 48 0.52 6.20 3.27
C TYR A 48 -0.19 6.43 1.93
N PRO A 49 -0.01 5.55 0.92
CA PRO A 49 -0.75 5.58 -0.33
C PRO A 49 -2.26 5.78 -0.13
N SER A 50 -2.87 4.97 0.74
CA SER A 50 -4.32 5.03 1.02
C SER A 50 -4.79 6.40 1.52
N ALA A 51 -4.09 6.97 2.50
CA ALA A 51 -4.46 8.23 3.14
C ALA A 51 -4.28 9.44 2.22
N LEU A 52 -3.22 9.42 1.40
CA LEU A 52 -2.95 10.51 0.46
C LEU A 52 -3.89 10.45 -0.74
N GLU A 53 -4.22 9.25 -1.22
CA GLU A 53 -5.23 9.07 -2.26
C GLU A 53 -6.61 9.53 -1.77
N SER A 54 -7.05 9.12 -0.58
CA SER A 54 -8.36 9.49 -0.08
C SER A 54 -8.50 11.02 0.09
N LEU A 55 -7.45 11.69 0.58
CA LEU A 55 -7.37 13.15 0.63
C LEU A 55 -7.39 13.76 -0.78
N ALA A 56 -6.63 13.21 -1.73
CA ALA A 56 -6.60 13.68 -3.10
C ALA A 56 -7.99 13.60 -3.76
N LEU A 57 -8.67 12.46 -3.65
CA LEU A 57 -10.02 12.28 -4.19
C LEU A 57 -11.01 13.27 -3.56
N PHE A 58 -10.88 13.58 -2.28
CA PHE A 58 -11.68 14.63 -1.63
C PHE A 58 -11.37 16.04 -2.18
N ILE A 59 -10.09 16.37 -2.44
CA ILE A 59 -9.68 17.62 -3.10
C ILE A 59 -10.29 17.74 -4.50
N LYS A 60 -10.27 16.65 -5.27
CA LYS A 60 -10.87 16.58 -6.60
C LYS A 60 -12.38 16.80 -6.53
N LYS A 61 -13.07 16.10 -5.64
CA LYS A 61 -14.52 16.23 -5.40
C LYS A 61 -14.92 17.65 -5.02
N THR A 62 -14.09 18.34 -4.23
CA THR A 62 -14.32 19.74 -3.82
C THR A 62 -13.79 20.77 -4.82
N LYS A 63 -13.29 20.34 -5.99
CA LYS A 63 -12.76 21.19 -7.07
C LYS A 63 -11.64 22.14 -6.60
N LYS A 64 -10.79 21.70 -5.67
CA LYS A 64 -9.67 22.49 -5.10
C LYS A 64 -8.29 22.12 -5.67
N SER A 65 -8.20 21.23 -6.65
CA SER A 65 -6.92 20.69 -7.18
C SER A 65 -5.92 21.77 -7.63
N ASN A 66 -6.40 22.88 -8.21
CA ASN A 66 -5.56 23.98 -8.68
C ASN A 66 -4.84 24.77 -7.56
N LYS A 67 -5.13 24.50 -6.29
CA LYS A 67 -4.57 25.23 -5.14
C LYS A 67 -3.26 24.66 -4.60
N PHE A 68 -2.77 23.54 -5.14
CA PHE A 68 -1.66 22.76 -4.54
C PHE A 68 -0.34 22.79 -5.34
N ASN A 69 -0.18 23.72 -6.28
CA ASN A 69 0.99 23.84 -7.16
C ASN A 69 2.34 24.10 -6.44
N PHE A 70 2.34 24.40 -5.14
CA PHE A 70 3.54 24.56 -4.33
C PHE A 70 4.18 23.23 -3.89
N ILE A 71 3.44 22.11 -4.01
CA ILE A 71 3.95 20.79 -3.69
C ILE A 71 4.89 20.36 -4.83
N LYS A 72 6.15 20.07 -4.47
CA LYS A 72 7.23 19.69 -5.39
C LYS A 72 7.43 18.17 -5.49
N GLY A 73 6.87 17.40 -4.56
CA GLY A 73 6.96 15.95 -4.57
C GLY A 73 6.14 15.29 -3.48
N ILE A 74 5.69 14.07 -3.74
CA ILE A 74 4.94 13.26 -2.78
C ILE A 74 5.66 11.94 -2.56
N LEU A 75 5.98 11.64 -1.30
CA LEU A 75 6.70 10.44 -0.87
C LEU A 75 5.72 9.46 -0.24
N LEU A 76 5.51 8.31 -0.87
CA LEU A 76 4.57 7.30 -0.38
C LEU A 76 5.32 6.10 0.19
N THR A 77 4.88 5.57 1.32
CA THR A 77 5.61 4.51 2.03
C THR A 77 4.65 3.60 2.80
N SER A 78 5.14 2.45 3.24
CA SER A 78 4.54 1.58 4.26
C SER A 78 3.27 0.82 3.85
N GLU A 79 2.76 1.01 2.64
CA GLU A 79 1.70 0.19 2.04
C GLU A 79 2.07 -0.16 0.60
N ASN A 80 1.46 -1.21 0.06
CA ASN A 80 1.48 -1.45 -1.37
C ASN A 80 0.76 -0.30 -2.10
N ILE A 81 1.19 -0.06 -3.33
CA ILE A 81 0.67 1.01 -4.17
C ILE A 81 0.46 0.52 -5.60
N THR A 82 -0.61 0.99 -6.23
CA THR A 82 -0.90 0.70 -7.64
C THR A 82 -0.57 1.89 -8.56
N GLU A 83 -0.44 1.63 -9.86
CA GLU A 83 -0.23 2.67 -10.87
C GLU A 83 -1.37 3.69 -10.91
N ASP A 84 -2.61 3.23 -10.71
CA ASP A 84 -3.78 4.12 -10.66
C ASP A 84 -3.70 5.07 -9.47
N GLN A 85 -3.27 4.60 -8.29
CA GLN A 85 -3.08 5.47 -7.13
C GLN A 85 -2.01 6.54 -7.40
N ILE A 86 -0.88 6.15 -8.01
CA ILE A 86 0.17 7.09 -8.43
C ILE A 86 -0.41 8.15 -9.37
N LYS A 87 -1.13 7.72 -10.40
CA LYS A 87 -1.75 8.61 -11.40
C LYS A 87 -2.78 9.54 -10.76
N ASN A 88 -3.64 9.02 -9.90
CA ASN A 88 -4.66 9.80 -9.19
C ASN A 88 -4.02 10.89 -8.34
N ILE A 89 -3.08 10.51 -7.46
CA ILE A 89 -2.38 11.44 -6.56
C ILE A 89 -1.59 12.47 -7.38
N SER A 90 -0.81 12.02 -8.37
CA SER A 90 0.03 12.89 -9.20
C SER A 90 -0.80 13.93 -9.94
N ASN A 91 -1.90 13.53 -10.58
CA ASN A 91 -2.77 14.45 -11.32
C ASN A 91 -3.46 15.47 -10.41
N ILE A 92 -3.92 15.05 -9.24
CA ILE A 92 -4.69 15.92 -8.35
C ILE A 92 -3.81 16.98 -7.69
N PHE A 93 -2.58 16.61 -7.30
CA PHE A 93 -1.62 17.54 -6.72
C PHE A 93 -0.72 18.21 -7.78
N ASN A 94 -0.82 17.81 -9.04
CA ASN A 94 0.00 18.27 -10.16
C ASN A 94 1.51 18.19 -9.86
N THR A 95 1.95 17.04 -9.35
CA THR A 95 3.35 16.82 -8.93
C THR A 95 3.74 15.35 -9.09
N ASN A 96 5.04 15.08 -9.07
CA ASN A 96 5.57 13.73 -9.09
C ASN A 96 5.36 13.01 -7.75
N VAL A 97 5.08 11.72 -7.85
CA VAL A 97 4.94 10.78 -6.73
C VAL A 97 6.14 9.82 -6.75
N TYR A 98 6.68 9.55 -5.57
CA TYR A 98 7.86 8.72 -5.35
C TYR A 98 7.54 7.67 -4.27
N PRO A 99 7.06 6.48 -4.66
CA PRO A 99 6.95 5.37 -3.72
C PRO A 99 8.30 4.99 -3.12
N GLN A 100 8.27 4.51 -1.88
CA GLN A 100 9.44 4.07 -1.14
C GLN A 100 9.14 2.71 -0.52
N TYR A 101 10.08 1.79 -0.68
CA TYR A 101 10.09 0.51 0.00
C TYR A 101 11.08 0.57 1.16
N GLY A 102 10.65 0.11 2.33
CA GLY A 102 11.46 0.12 3.54
C GLY A 102 10.69 -0.51 4.69
N MET A 103 11.38 -0.66 5.81
CA MET A 103 10.87 -1.41 6.96
C MET A 103 11.47 -0.92 8.27
N THR A 104 10.83 -1.28 9.38
CA THR A 104 11.20 -0.82 10.71
C THR A 104 12.56 -1.36 11.14
N GLU A 105 12.89 -2.56 10.68
CA GLU A 105 14.16 -3.26 10.87
C GLU A 105 15.35 -2.50 10.22
N ALA A 106 15.07 -1.46 9.42
CA ALA A 106 16.06 -0.61 8.75
C ALA A 106 17.07 -1.41 7.90
N CYS A 107 16.63 -2.53 7.31
CA CYS A 107 17.48 -3.41 6.51
C CYS A 107 17.44 -3.13 5.00
N ALA A 108 16.48 -2.33 4.54
CA ALA A 108 16.35 -1.96 3.14
C ALA A 108 15.83 -0.53 3.00
N PHE A 109 16.29 0.11 1.92
CA PHE A 109 15.72 1.34 1.40
C PHE A 109 15.65 1.26 -0.13
N GLY A 110 14.46 1.03 -0.66
CA GLY A 110 14.17 1.08 -2.08
C GLY A 110 13.55 2.43 -2.43
N PHE A 111 14.23 3.23 -3.25
CA PHE A 111 13.68 4.48 -3.78
C PHE A 111 13.21 4.29 -5.22
N THR A 112 12.30 5.13 -5.67
CA THR A 112 11.78 5.10 -7.04
C THR A 112 12.20 6.34 -7.82
N LYS A 113 12.16 6.23 -9.14
CA LYS A 113 12.07 7.41 -10.02
C LYS A 113 10.65 7.98 -9.99
N ALA A 114 10.48 9.20 -10.46
CA ALA A 114 9.18 9.87 -10.51
C ALA A 114 8.11 8.99 -11.18
N ASN A 115 6.97 8.84 -10.50
CA ASN A 115 5.77 8.13 -10.96
C ASN A 115 6.03 6.67 -11.38
N SER A 116 7.04 6.03 -10.79
CA SER A 116 7.42 4.65 -11.10
C SER A 116 7.17 3.71 -9.93
N LEU A 117 6.92 2.44 -10.24
CA LEU A 117 6.92 1.33 -9.28
C LEU A 117 8.24 0.55 -9.25
N LYS A 118 9.23 0.95 -10.05
CA LYS A 118 10.55 0.32 -10.02
C LYS A 118 11.36 0.87 -8.85
N TYR A 119 11.61 0.01 -7.87
CA TYR A 119 12.39 0.32 -6.68
C TYR A 119 13.86 -0.02 -6.92
N TYR A 120 14.73 0.94 -6.65
CA TYR A 120 16.17 0.80 -6.65
C TYR A 120 16.61 0.62 -5.19
N CYS A 121 16.95 -0.60 -4.81
CA CYS A 121 17.40 -0.93 -3.47
C CYS A 121 18.81 -0.39 -3.24
N SER A 122 18.93 0.53 -2.29
CA SER A 122 20.20 1.18 -1.95
C SER A 122 21.20 0.17 -1.37
N PRO A 123 22.39 0.02 -1.97
CA PRO A 123 23.43 -0.88 -1.46
C PRO A 123 24.01 -0.44 -0.12
N PHE A 124 23.76 0.82 0.30
CA PHE A 124 24.22 1.33 1.59
C PHE A 124 23.48 0.73 2.80
N TYR A 125 22.31 0.12 2.57
CA TYR A 125 21.56 -0.55 3.63
C TYR A 125 21.98 -2.01 3.80
N GLY A 126 22.50 -2.63 2.73
CA GLY A 126 22.82 -4.05 2.73
C GLY A 126 22.67 -4.69 1.34
N ILE A 127 22.60 -6.02 1.35
CA ILE A 127 22.31 -6.85 0.18
C ILE A 127 20.81 -7.15 0.15
N THR A 128 20.21 -6.97 -1.01
CA THR A 128 18.85 -7.41 -1.31
C THR A 128 18.91 -8.60 -2.26
N GLU A 129 18.21 -9.68 -1.92
CA GLU A 129 18.04 -10.86 -2.75
C GLU A 129 16.55 -11.08 -3.01
N VAL A 130 16.21 -11.64 -4.18
CA VAL A 130 14.86 -12.12 -4.48
C VAL A 130 14.95 -13.62 -4.75
N LEU A 131 14.43 -14.43 -3.84
CA LEU A 131 14.66 -15.87 -3.82
C LEU A 131 13.40 -16.67 -4.12
N ASP A 132 13.56 -17.80 -4.81
CA ASP A 132 12.51 -18.80 -5.00
C ASP A 132 12.29 -19.66 -3.74
N ASP A 133 11.49 -20.73 -3.86
CA ASP A 133 11.24 -21.66 -2.76
C ASP A 133 12.43 -22.56 -2.43
N ASN A 134 13.41 -22.69 -3.33
CA ASN A 134 14.66 -23.42 -3.10
C ASN A 134 15.77 -22.51 -2.52
N ASN A 135 15.46 -21.25 -2.22
CA ASN A 135 16.40 -20.22 -1.77
C ASN A 135 17.46 -19.82 -2.82
N GLU A 136 17.17 -20.06 -4.10
CA GLU A 136 17.98 -19.63 -5.23
C GLU A 136 17.46 -18.29 -5.75
N HIS A 137 18.37 -17.46 -6.28
CA HIS A 137 17.96 -16.16 -6.81
C HIS A 137 17.11 -16.34 -8.06
N VAL A 138 15.93 -15.69 -8.09
CA VAL A 138 15.00 -15.76 -9.22
C VAL A 138 15.57 -15.06 -10.46
N LYS A 139 15.06 -15.42 -11.64
CA LYS A 139 15.44 -14.77 -12.91
C LYS A 139 14.76 -13.41 -13.07
N LEU A 140 15.24 -12.64 -14.04
CA LEU A 140 14.65 -11.34 -14.39
C LEU A 140 13.15 -11.52 -14.73
N GLY A 141 12.29 -10.74 -14.07
CA GLY A 141 10.84 -10.77 -14.24
C GLY A 141 10.11 -11.83 -13.40
N GLU A 142 10.83 -12.70 -12.68
CA GLU A 142 10.21 -13.68 -11.79
C GLU A 142 9.92 -13.08 -10.41
N VAL A 143 8.90 -13.62 -9.74
CA VAL A 143 8.50 -13.21 -8.39
C VAL A 143 9.14 -14.15 -7.37
N GLY A 144 9.71 -13.58 -6.31
CA GLY A 144 10.28 -14.33 -5.20
C GLY A 144 10.17 -13.60 -3.87
N LYS A 145 10.68 -14.22 -2.81
CA LYS A 145 10.76 -13.68 -1.46
C LYS A 145 11.88 -12.66 -1.38
N VAL A 146 11.59 -11.49 -0.83
CA VAL A 146 12.63 -10.48 -0.55
C VAL A 146 13.39 -10.93 0.71
N VAL A 147 14.69 -11.17 0.54
CA VAL A 147 15.61 -11.58 1.60
C VAL A 147 16.73 -10.54 1.71
N LEU A 148 17.04 -10.12 2.95
CA LEU A 148 17.94 -8.99 3.19
C LEU A 148 19.11 -9.38 4.10
N SER A 149 20.29 -8.87 3.78
CA SER A 149 21.44 -8.87 4.69
C SER A 149 21.88 -7.44 4.97
N SER A 150 21.70 -6.95 6.19
CA SER A 150 21.95 -5.56 6.59
C SER A 150 23.31 -5.39 7.26
N PHE A 151 24.01 -4.31 6.90
CA PHE A 151 25.35 -3.98 7.44
C PHE A 151 25.35 -2.70 8.27
N GLY A 152 24.24 -1.97 8.33
CA GLY A 152 24.15 -0.68 9.01
C GLY A 152 23.80 -0.77 10.51
N ASN A 153 23.21 -1.89 10.95
CA ASN A 153 22.78 -2.07 12.33
C ASN A 153 23.71 -3.03 13.09
N TYR A 154 24.76 -2.49 13.71
CA TYR A 154 25.75 -3.29 14.45
C TYR A 154 25.21 -3.96 15.72
N TYR A 155 24.11 -3.45 16.29
CA TYR A 155 23.49 -4.04 17.48
C TYR A 155 22.60 -5.24 17.13
N GLN A 156 22.01 -5.22 15.94
CA GLN A 156 21.15 -6.30 15.45
C GLN A 156 21.40 -6.51 13.95
N PRO A 157 22.52 -7.14 13.57
CA PRO A 157 22.79 -7.47 12.18
C PRO A 157 21.82 -8.55 11.73
N PHE A 158 21.21 -8.33 10.57
CA PHE A 158 20.35 -9.31 9.92
C PHE A 158 21.12 -9.92 8.76
N ILE A 159 21.23 -11.25 8.73
CA ILE A 159 21.88 -11.99 7.65
C ILE A 159 20.84 -12.93 7.04
N ARG A 160 20.61 -12.80 5.74
CA ARG A 160 19.57 -13.50 4.98
C ARG A 160 18.20 -13.50 5.70
N TYR A 161 17.80 -12.35 6.22
CA TYR A 161 16.53 -12.14 6.86
C TYR A 161 15.39 -12.16 5.85
N SER A 162 14.50 -13.14 6.00
CA SER A 162 13.27 -13.23 5.20
C SER A 162 12.25 -12.23 5.71
N THR A 163 11.92 -11.26 4.85
CA THR A 163 11.05 -10.12 5.19
C THR A 163 9.56 -10.47 5.24
N GLY A 164 9.20 -11.61 4.62
CA GLY A 164 7.83 -11.98 4.30
C GLY A 164 7.22 -11.18 3.14
N ASP A 165 7.95 -10.26 2.50
CA ASP A 165 7.49 -9.57 1.29
C ASP A 165 7.85 -10.39 0.04
N LEU A 166 6.99 -10.28 -0.98
CA LEU A 166 7.20 -10.79 -2.33
C LEU A 166 7.46 -9.62 -3.28
N ALA A 167 8.40 -9.79 -4.19
CA ALA A 167 8.72 -8.80 -5.21
C ALA A 167 9.06 -9.47 -6.54
N GLU A 168 8.78 -8.75 -7.63
CA GLU A 168 9.24 -9.13 -8.98
C GLU A 168 10.65 -8.59 -9.19
N TYR A 169 11.60 -9.47 -9.51
CA TYR A 169 13.00 -9.08 -9.70
C TYR A 169 13.18 -8.32 -11.01
N GLY A 170 13.69 -7.09 -10.90
CA GLY A 170 13.91 -6.16 -12.01
C GLY A 170 15.36 -6.08 -12.50
N GLY A 171 16.26 -6.91 -11.95
CA GLY A 171 17.66 -6.95 -12.33
C GLY A 171 18.58 -6.20 -11.38
N PHE A 172 19.80 -5.93 -11.83
CA PHE A 172 20.82 -5.21 -11.11
C PHE A 172 21.46 -4.17 -12.02
N ASP A 173 21.57 -2.93 -11.54
CA ASP A 173 22.16 -1.82 -12.29
C ASP A 173 22.98 -0.93 -11.36
N ASN A 174 24.25 -0.69 -11.69
CA ASN A 174 25.14 0.24 -10.98
C ASN A 174 25.14 0.10 -9.44
N GLY A 175 25.14 -1.13 -8.91
CA GLY A 175 25.12 -1.38 -7.47
C GLY A 175 23.73 -1.46 -6.84
N PHE A 176 22.66 -1.15 -7.58
CA PHE A 176 21.28 -1.22 -7.11
C PHE A 176 20.63 -2.51 -7.58
N VAL A 177 20.08 -3.27 -6.64
CA VAL A 177 19.10 -4.32 -6.95
C VAL A 177 17.78 -3.64 -7.29
N ILE A 178 17.22 -3.97 -8.44
CA ILE A 178 15.96 -3.39 -8.92
C ILE A 178 14.83 -4.37 -8.61
N LEU A 179 13.76 -3.86 -8.00
CA LEU A 179 12.49 -4.58 -7.86
C LEU A 179 11.48 -3.88 -8.78
N ASN A 180 10.93 -4.61 -9.76
CA ASN A 180 9.97 -4.01 -10.71
C ASN A 180 8.68 -3.56 -10.02
N LYS A 181 8.26 -4.29 -8.98
CA LYS A 181 7.16 -3.95 -8.08
C LYS A 181 7.27 -4.77 -6.78
N ILE A 182 6.80 -4.19 -5.68
CA ILE A 182 6.47 -4.96 -4.48
C ILE A 182 5.08 -5.54 -4.69
N VAL A 183 4.99 -6.85 -4.55
CA VAL A 183 3.82 -7.61 -4.95
C VAL A 183 2.85 -7.72 -3.76
N GLY A 184 3.35 -7.96 -2.56
CA GLY A 184 2.57 -8.14 -1.33
C GLY A 184 3.34 -8.93 -0.30
N ARG A 185 2.65 -9.48 0.70
CA ARG A 185 3.27 -10.35 1.70
C ARG A 185 2.88 -11.81 1.50
N THR A 186 3.78 -12.73 1.80
CA THR A 186 3.53 -14.19 1.79
C THR A 186 2.42 -14.60 2.77
N GLN A 187 2.18 -13.79 3.78
CA GLN A 187 1.13 -13.97 4.78
C GLN A 187 -0.24 -13.38 4.37
N ASP A 188 -0.33 -12.66 3.24
CA ASP A 188 -1.59 -12.07 2.77
C ASP A 188 -2.29 -13.07 1.83
N TYR A 189 -3.01 -14.05 2.43
CA TYR A 189 -3.81 -15.04 1.71
C TYR A 189 -5.23 -15.13 2.29
N ILE A 190 -6.17 -15.55 1.45
CA ILE A 190 -7.48 -16.05 1.89
C ILE A 190 -7.47 -17.57 1.83
N VAL A 191 -8.29 -18.23 2.66
CA VAL A 191 -8.47 -19.67 2.64
C VAL A 191 -9.73 -20.00 1.85
N ASP A 192 -9.64 -20.92 0.89
CA ASP A 192 -10.78 -21.36 0.09
C ASP A 192 -11.64 -22.39 0.84
N LYS A 193 -12.75 -22.82 0.23
CA LYS A 193 -13.66 -23.81 0.84
C LYS A 193 -13.04 -25.18 1.10
N ASN A 194 -11.89 -25.48 0.49
CA ASN A 194 -11.15 -26.72 0.64
C ASN A 194 -9.93 -26.56 1.57
N GLY A 195 -9.78 -25.42 2.26
CA GLY A 195 -8.62 -25.16 3.11
C GLY A 195 -7.37 -24.70 2.35
N THR A 196 -7.44 -24.52 1.04
CA THR A 196 -6.29 -24.09 0.24
C THR A 196 -6.05 -22.59 0.37
N ARG A 197 -4.79 -22.20 0.60
CA ARG A 197 -4.39 -20.79 0.63
C ARG A 197 -4.37 -20.20 -0.79
N ILE A 198 -5.09 -19.11 -0.98
CA ILE A 198 -5.09 -18.31 -2.21
C ILE A 198 -4.43 -16.98 -1.89
N MET A 199 -3.26 -16.75 -2.50
CA MET A 199 -2.49 -15.52 -2.32
C MET A 199 -3.25 -14.31 -2.88
N LEU A 200 -3.50 -13.31 -2.04
CA LEU A 200 -4.25 -12.10 -2.43
C LEU A 200 -3.52 -11.29 -3.50
N VAL A 201 -2.20 -11.37 -3.49
CA VAL A 201 -1.30 -10.90 -4.54
C VAL A 201 -1.83 -11.20 -5.95
N GLY A 202 -2.01 -12.49 -6.26
CA GLY A 202 -2.36 -12.91 -7.61
C GLY A 202 -3.83 -12.65 -7.89
N LEU A 203 -4.67 -12.84 -6.87
CA LEU A 203 -6.10 -12.70 -6.98
C LEU A 203 -6.56 -11.25 -7.22
N VAL A 204 -5.97 -10.30 -6.50
CA VAL A 204 -6.39 -8.89 -6.53
C VAL A 204 -5.53 -8.09 -7.49
N PHE A 205 -4.21 -8.11 -7.28
CA PHE A 205 -3.30 -7.21 -7.99
C PHE A 205 -2.94 -7.74 -9.38
N GLY A 206 -3.02 -9.05 -9.60
CA GLY A 206 -2.89 -9.66 -10.92
C GLY A 206 -4.12 -9.50 -11.82
N ALA A 207 -5.30 -9.24 -11.24
CA ALA A 207 -6.57 -9.21 -11.96
C ALA A 207 -6.86 -7.89 -12.70
N HIS A 208 -6.19 -6.79 -12.36
CA HIS A 208 -6.37 -5.48 -12.99
C HIS A 208 -7.85 -5.04 -13.13
N LEU A 209 -8.63 -5.16 -12.04
CA LEU A 209 -10.07 -4.87 -12.04
C LEU A 209 -10.36 -3.41 -12.42
N LYS A 210 -11.25 -3.21 -13.40
CA LYS A 210 -11.68 -1.87 -13.85
C LYS A 210 -12.49 -1.14 -12.79
N SER A 211 -13.18 -1.88 -11.93
CA SER A 211 -13.95 -1.38 -10.79
C SER A 211 -13.13 -0.51 -9.83
N PHE A 212 -11.81 -0.70 -9.73
CA PHE A 212 -10.96 0.09 -8.84
C PHE A 212 -11.02 1.60 -9.08
N LYS A 213 -11.31 2.06 -10.30
CA LYS A 213 -11.47 3.49 -10.59
C LYS A 213 -12.69 4.13 -9.92
N ALA A 214 -13.67 3.33 -9.50
CA ALA A 214 -14.91 3.76 -8.83
C ALA A 214 -14.92 3.43 -7.33
N ILE A 215 -13.80 2.92 -6.80
CA ILE A 215 -13.64 2.57 -5.39
C ILE A 215 -12.79 3.64 -4.72
N LEU A 216 -13.35 4.34 -3.74
CA LEU A 216 -12.64 5.32 -2.93
C LEU A 216 -11.76 4.64 -1.89
N THR A 217 -12.26 3.57 -1.27
CA THR A 217 -11.56 2.77 -0.27
C THR A 217 -12.19 1.38 -0.18
N TRP A 218 -11.39 0.37 0.17
CA TRP A 218 -11.90 -0.99 0.34
C TRP A 218 -11.02 -1.86 1.25
N GLN A 219 -11.58 -2.98 1.72
CA GLN A 219 -10.91 -4.02 2.52
C GLN A 219 -11.48 -5.41 2.18
N ILE A 220 -10.69 -6.45 2.44
CA ILE A 220 -11.14 -7.84 2.41
C ILE A 220 -11.28 -8.33 3.85
N LYS A 221 -12.42 -8.95 4.17
CA LYS A 221 -12.65 -9.65 5.43
C LYS A 221 -12.88 -11.13 5.18
N GLN A 222 -12.31 -11.97 6.03
CA GLN A 222 -12.57 -13.40 6.04
C GLN A 222 -12.71 -13.90 7.47
N ASP A 223 -13.92 -14.30 7.84
CA ASP A 223 -14.19 -14.93 9.14
C ASP A 223 -14.22 -16.46 9.05
N ILE A 224 -14.52 -17.02 7.87
CA ILE A 224 -14.70 -18.46 7.63
C ILE A 224 -13.99 -18.85 6.33
N PRO A 225 -13.29 -20.00 6.26
CA PRO A 225 -12.75 -20.53 5.01
C PRO A 225 -13.80 -20.62 3.89
N GLY A 226 -13.42 -20.22 2.68
CA GLY A 226 -14.30 -20.24 1.51
C GLY A 226 -15.31 -19.10 1.43
N VAL A 227 -15.38 -18.18 2.41
CA VAL A 227 -16.24 -16.99 2.35
C VAL A 227 -15.41 -15.74 2.56
N ILE A 228 -15.58 -14.74 1.70
CA ILE A 228 -14.96 -13.43 1.87
C ILE A 228 -15.99 -12.31 1.69
N SER A 229 -15.84 -11.26 2.50
CA SER A 229 -16.57 -10.00 2.35
C SER A 229 -15.65 -8.94 1.78
N ILE A 230 -16.05 -8.32 0.69
CA ILE A 230 -15.36 -7.17 0.09
C ILE A 230 -16.09 -5.91 0.57
N ILE A 231 -15.45 -5.19 1.48
CA ILE A 231 -16.02 -3.97 2.09
C ILE A 231 -15.60 -2.80 1.21
N ILE A 232 -16.53 -2.04 0.65
CA ILE A 232 -16.29 -1.00 -0.36
C ILE A 232 -16.93 0.33 0.04
N ASP A 233 -16.15 1.41 -0.06
CA ASP A 233 -16.63 2.80 -0.16
C ASP A 233 -16.53 3.19 -1.63
N LYS A 234 -17.69 3.34 -2.27
CA LYS A 234 -17.80 3.59 -3.70
C LYS A 234 -17.99 5.06 -4.00
N ASP A 235 -17.43 5.50 -5.12
CA ASP A 235 -17.80 6.78 -5.72
C ASP A 235 -19.07 6.60 -6.56
N ASP A 236 -20.23 6.94 -5.99
CA ASP A 236 -21.53 6.85 -6.67
C ASP A 236 -21.58 7.58 -8.02
N SER A 237 -20.72 8.57 -8.24
CA SER A 237 -20.68 9.32 -9.51
C SER A 237 -19.98 8.57 -10.64
N VAL A 238 -19.18 7.55 -10.30
CA VAL A 238 -18.41 6.74 -11.26
C VAL A 238 -18.89 5.28 -11.27
N TRP A 239 -19.50 4.83 -10.18
CA TRP A 239 -19.94 3.44 -10.00
C TRP A 239 -20.95 3.00 -11.07
N LYS A 240 -20.82 1.75 -11.48
CA LYS A 240 -21.72 1.08 -12.42
C LYS A 240 -22.07 -0.31 -11.90
N GLU A 241 -23.27 -0.77 -12.18
CA GLU A 241 -23.73 -2.12 -11.77
C GLU A 241 -22.80 -3.24 -12.29
N GLU A 242 -22.20 -3.06 -13.48
CA GLU A 242 -21.24 -4.01 -14.06
C GLU A 242 -19.98 -4.23 -13.19
N PHE A 243 -19.60 -3.27 -12.34
CA PHE A 243 -18.42 -3.40 -11.47
C PHE A 243 -18.65 -4.39 -10.33
N GLU A 244 -19.87 -4.49 -9.82
CA GLU A 244 -20.21 -5.49 -8.82
C GLU A 244 -20.06 -6.91 -9.39
N LEU A 245 -20.56 -7.13 -10.62
CA LEU A 245 -20.39 -8.41 -11.32
C LEU A 245 -18.92 -8.73 -11.63
N GLU A 246 -18.11 -7.74 -12.02
CA GLU A 246 -16.67 -7.90 -12.25
C GLU A 246 -15.94 -8.36 -10.98
N ILE A 247 -16.23 -7.72 -9.84
CA ILE A 247 -15.64 -8.07 -8.54
C ILE A 247 -16.07 -9.48 -8.12
N LEU A 248 -17.37 -9.77 -8.15
CA LEU A 248 -17.91 -11.06 -7.76
C LEU A 248 -17.31 -12.19 -8.62
N SER A 249 -17.33 -12.04 -9.96
CA SER A 249 -16.83 -13.07 -10.86
C SER A 249 -15.33 -13.34 -10.69
N THR A 250 -14.53 -12.29 -10.57
CA THR A 250 -13.07 -12.42 -10.48
C THR A 250 -12.63 -12.97 -9.13
N LEU A 251 -13.18 -12.43 -8.03
CA LEU A 251 -12.75 -12.81 -6.68
C LEU A 251 -13.32 -14.15 -6.21
N SER A 252 -14.36 -14.68 -6.89
CA SER A 252 -14.91 -16.01 -6.60
C SER A 252 -13.95 -17.16 -6.92
N CYS A 253 -12.81 -16.91 -7.60
CA CYS A 253 -11.77 -17.90 -7.88
C CYS A 253 -12.33 -19.20 -8.50
N ASN A 254 -13.12 -19.13 -9.57
CA ASN A 254 -13.82 -20.28 -10.15
C ASN A 254 -14.70 -21.04 -9.13
N LYS A 255 -15.47 -20.30 -8.32
CA LYS A 255 -16.37 -20.83 -7.27
C LYS A 255 -15.66 -21.56 -6.14
N LYS A 256 -14.36 -21.32 -5.94
CA LYS A 256 -13.62 -21.79 -4.75
C LYS A 256 -13.92 -20.95 -3.51
N VAL A 257 -14.35 -19.70 -3.72
CA VAL A 257 -14.71 -18.75 -2.68
C VAL A 257 -16.06 -18.14 -3.00
N SER A 258 -16.91 -18.01 -1.99
CA SER A 258 -18.13 -17.22 -2.00
C SER A 258 -17.79 -15.77 -1.63
N VAL A 259 -18.19 -14.83 -2.47
CA VAL A 259 -17.88 -13.40 -2.31
C VAL A 259 -19.16 -12.65 -2.02
N GLU A 260 -19.15 -11.83 -0.98
CA GLU A 260 -20.19 -10.82 -0.72
C GLU A 260 -19.59 -9.42 -0.80
N ILE A 261 -20.38 -8.44 -1.26
CA ILE A 261 -19.98 -7.03 -1.24
C ILE A 261 -20.76 -6.31 -0.15
N ILE A 262 -20.03 -5.57 0.68
CA ILE A 262 -20.60 -4.76 1.77
C ILE A 262 -20.24 -3.30 1.49
N TYR A 263 -21.24 -2.45 1.27
CA TYR A 263 -21.01 -1.01 1.14
C TYR A 263 -20.87 -0.37 2.52
N SER A 264 -19.75 0.31 2.78
CA SER A 264 -19.43 0.92 4.07
C SER A 264 -18.52 2.13 3.89
N ASN A 265 -18.67 3.12 4.77
CA ASN A 265 -17.74 4.23 4.93
C ASN A 265 -16.87 4.10 6.20
N VAL A 266 -16.93 2.95 6.87
CA VAL A 266 -16.17 2.61 8.08
C VAL A 266 -15.18 1.49 7.76
N PHE A 267 -13.90 1.74 8.04
CA PHE A 267 -12.79 0.83 7.75
C PHE A 267 -11.87 0.65 8.96
N LEU A 268 -11.21 -0.50 9.03
CA LEU A 268 -10.27 -0.82 10.10
C LEU A 268 -8.84 -0.42 9.77
N PHE A 269 -8.14 0.10 10.77
CA PHE A 269 -6.75 0.51 10.67
C PHE A 269 -5.93 -0.18 11.76
N THR A 270 -4.64 -0.35 11.50
CA THR A 270 -3.65 -0.72 12.51
C THR A 270 -3.52 0.36 13.58
N LYS A 271 -2.88 0.04 14.72
CA LYS A 271 -2.56 1.04 15.76
C LYS A 271 -1.76 2.24 15.23
N SER A 272 -0.96 2.05 14.18
CA SER A 272 -0.19 3.11 13.52
C SER A 272 -0.96 3.86 12.42
N GLY A 273 -2.23 3.52 12.21
CA GLY A 273 -3.11 4.14 11.23
C GLY A 273 -2.91 3.72 9.79
N LYS A 274 -2.08 2.69 9.53
CA LYS A 274 -2.05 2.00 8.23
C LYS A 274 -3.35 1.25 8.02
N ARG A 275 -3.94 1.34 6.82
CA ARG A 275 -5.18 0.62 6.49
C ARG A 275 -4.89 -0.88 6.42
N LEU A 276 -5.75 -1.70 7.03
CA LEU A 276 -5.65 -3.15 6.89
C LEU A 276 -6.18 -3.55 5.52
N PHE A 277 -5.40 -4.28 4.74
CA PHE A 277 -5.88 -4.75 3.44
C PHE A 277 -6.75 -6.00 3.60
N LEU A 278 -6.29 -6.95 4.41
CA LEU A 278 -6.99 -8.17 4.79
C LEU A 278 -7.26 -8.17 6.31
N ILE A 279 -8.48 -8.52 6.69
CA ILE A 279 -8.91 -8.79 8.06
C ILE A 279 -9.33 -10.27 8.11
N GLN A 280 -8.47 -11.13 8.66
CA GLN A 280 -8.73 -12.56 8.72
C GLN A 280 -8.87 -13.02 10.17
N ASN A 281 -10.01 -13.63 10.50
CA ASN A 281 -10.36 -14.08 11.86
C ASN A 281 -10.49 -15.61 11.96
N ILE A 282 -9.83 -16.35 11.05
CA ILE A 282 -9.79 -17.82 11.08
C ILE A 282 -8.87 -18.27 12.22
N LYS A 283 -9.29 -19.26 13.02
CA LYS A 283 -8.47 -19.77 14.14
C LYS A 283 -7.31 -20.60 13.60
N LYS A 284 -6.10 -20.41 14.16
CA LYS A 284 -4.90 -21.22 13.82
C LYS A 284 -5.07 -22.73 14.01
N SER A 285 -6.03 -23.20 14.82
CA SER A 285 -6.34 -24.64 14.96
C SER A 285 -6.91 -25.27 13.69
N ASP A 286 -7.47 -24.44 12.79
CA ASP A 286 -8.00 -24.89 11.50
C ASP A 286 -6.89 -24.95 10.43
N GLU A 287 -5.68 -24.47 10.74
CA GLU A 287 -4.51 -24.51 9.84
C GLU A 287 -3.63 -25.74 10.06
N ASN A 288 -3.68 -26.37 11.24
CA ASN A 288 -2.81 -27.50 11.63
C ASN A 288 -3.48 -28.88 11.53
N ASN A 289 -4.74 -28.95 11.10
CA ASN A 289 -5.42 -30.19 10.70
C ASN A 289 -5.46 -30.36 9.17
N LEU A 290 -4.57 -29.66 8.45
CA LEU A 290 -4.48 -29.62 6.99
C LEU A 290 -3.05 -29.92 6.52
#